data_AF-A0A650A701-F1
#
_entry.id   AF-A0A650A701-F1
#
_cell.length_a   1.000
_cell.length_b   1.000
_cell.length_c   1.000
_cell.angle_alpha   90.00
_cell.angle_beta   90.00
_cell.angle_gamma   90.00
#
_symmetry.space_group_name_H-M   'P 1'
#
loop_
_entity.id
_entity.type
_entity.pdbx_description
1 polymer ?
#
loop_
_entity_poly.entity_id
_entity_poly.type
_entity_poly.pdbx_seq_one_letter_code
_entity_poly.pdbx_strand_id
1 'polypeptide(L)' 'MSEPNFVQLTTLWFVILVFIQTNPGNADGALITAVGILAILLMYFLPVLILSALLARFIESE' A
#
# COMPACT_ATOMS: atom_id res chain seq x y z
N MET A 1 11.25 5.49 -11.42
CA MET A 1 9.76 5.40 -11.46
C MET A 1 9.20 6.74 -11.92
N SER A 2 8.17 6.78 -12.76
CA SER A 2 7.55 8.05 -13.16
C SER A 2 6.71 8.66 -12.03
N GLU A 3 6.51 9.98 -12.03
CA GLU A 3 5.73 10.67 -10.98
C GLU A 3 4.28 10.17 -10.87
N PRO A 4 3.54 9.95 -11.98
CA PRO A 4 2.19 9.39 -11.90
C PRO A 4 2.15 8.02 -11.20
N ASN A 5 3.16 7.17 -11.45
CA ASN A 5 3.25 5.85 -10.82
C ASN A 5 3.57 5.96 -9.32
N PHE A 6 4.41 6.92 -8.91
CA PHE A 6 4.69 7.18 -7.49
C PHE A 6 3.43 7.60 -6.72
N VAL A 7 2.66 8.53 -7.29
CA VAL A 7 1.41 9.01 -6.70
C VAL A 7 0.38 7.88 -6.64
N GLN A 8 0.26 7.07 -7.69
CA GLN A 8 -0.65 5.93 -7.71
C GLN A 8 -0.29 4.88 -6.66
N LEU A 9 1.00 4.53 -6.52
CA LEU A 9 1.47 3.57 -5.53
C LEU A 9 1.23 4.06 -4.09
N THR A 10 1.46 5.35 -3.85
CA THR A 10 1.21 5.99 -2.55
C THR A 10 -0.28 6.03 -2.23
N THR A 11 -1.12 6.36 -3.22
CA THR A 11 -2.58 6.32 -3.10
C THR A 11 -3.09 4.91 -2.82
N LEU A 12 -2.55 3.90 -3.51
CA LEU A 12 -2.89 2.49 -3.26
C LEU A 12 -2.57 2.10 -1.82
N TRP A 13 -1.38 2.46 -1.32
CA TRP A 13 -1.01 2.20 0.06
C TRP A 13 -1.97 2.88 1.04
N PHE A 14 -2.34 4.14 0.80
CA PHE A 14 -3.34 4.84 1.60
C PHE A 14 -4.71 4.13 1.61
N VAL A 15 -5.21 3.72 0.44
CA VAL A 15 -6.50 3.01 0.32
C VAL A 15 -6.49 1.68 1.09
N ILE A 16 -5.36 0.96 1.07
CA ILE A 16 -5.19 -0.28 1.84
C ILE A 16 -5.27 -0.03 3.35
N LEU A 17 -4.64 1.04 3.84
CA LEU A 17 -4.72 1.41 5.26
C LEU A 17 -6.15 1.73 5.67
N VAL A 18 -6.87 2.48 4.84
CA VAL A 18 -8.30 2.78 5.06
C VAL A 18 -9.11 1.49 5.08
N PHE A 19 -8.93 0.62 4.09
CA PHE A 19 -9.63 -0.67 4.01
C PHE A 19 -9.44 -1.51 5.28
N ILE A 20 -8.20 -1.63 5.78
CA ILE A 20 -7.90 -2.38 7.01
C ILE A 20 -8.61 -1.77 8.22
N GLN A 21 -8.62 -0.43 8.34
CA GLN A 21 -9.25 0.27 9.47
C GLN A 21 -10.78 0.21 9.44
N THR A 22 -11.38 0.20 8.26
CA THR A 22 -12.84 0.20 8.11
C THR A 22 -13.45 -1.18 7.96
N ASN A 23 -12.63 -2.22 7.75
CA ASN A 23 -13.14 -3.58 7.65
C ASN A 23 -13.76 -3.99 9.00
N PRO A 24 -15.08 -4.21 9.08
CA PRO A 24 -15.67 -4.73 10.29
C PRO A 24 -15.08 -6.13 10.48
N GLY A 25 -14.49 -6.42 11.64
CA GLY A 25 -13.78 -7.68 11.93
C GLY A 25 -14.59 -8.98 11.76
N ASN A 26 -15.84 -8.90 11.30
CA ASN A 26 -16.81 -9.96 11.15
C ASN A 26 -17.45 -9.98 9.73
N ALA A 27 -16.77 -9.48 8.70
CA ALA A 27 -17.31 -9.55 7.34
C ALA A 27 -17.38 -11.02 6.87
N ASP A 28 -18.57 -11.62 6.94
CA ASP A 28 -18.81 -13.01 6.53
C ASP A 28 -18.51 -13.20 5.03
N GLY A 29 -17.43 -13.92 4.73
CA GLY A 29 -17.08 -14.30 3.36
C GLY A 29 -15.62 -14.70 3.18
N ALA A 30 -15.38 -15.85 2.55
CA ALA A 30 -14.02 -16.32 2.23
C ALA A 30 -13.24 -15.31 1.35
N LEU A 31 -13.95 -14.62 0.45
CA LEU A 31 -13.35 -13.62 -0.44
C LEU A 31 -12.84 -12.40 0.34
N ILE A 32 -13.66 -11.83 1.24
CA ILE A 32 -13.26 -10.63 2.00
C ILE A 32 -12.16 -10.95 3.01
N THR A 33 -12.14 -12.18 3.53
CA THR A 33 -11.03 -12.70 4.35
C THR A 33 -9.73 -12.77 3.55
N ALA A 34 -9.75 -13.34 2.34
CA ALA A 34 -8.56 -13.42 1.48
C ALA A 34 -8.05 -12.03 1.07
N VAL A 35 -8.96 -11.10 0.75
CA VAL A 35 -8.62 -9.69 0.47
C VAL A 35 -8.02 -9.02 1.71
N GLY A 36 -8.55 -9.30 2.90
CA GLY A 36 -8.00 -8.85 4.19
C GLY A 36 -6.54 -9.27 4.39
N ILE A 37 -6.24 -10.54 4.16
CA ILE A 37 -4.86 -11.06 4.27
C ILE A 37 -3.94 -10.37 3.26
N LEU A 38 -4.37 -10.25 1.99
CA LEU A 38 -3.59 -9.57 0.97
C LEU A 38 -3.34 -8.10 1.32
N ALA A 39 -4.35 -7.40 1.85
CA ALA A 39 -4.23 -6.02 2.28
C ALA A 39 -3.19 -5.86 3.40
N ILE A 40 -3.15 -6.77 4.37
CA ILE A 40 -2.13 -6.78 5.44
C ILE A 40 -0.72 -6.95 4.83
N LEU A 41 -0.54 -7.87 3.88
CA LEU A 41 0.77 -8.04 3.21
C LEU A 41 1.20 -6.76 2.47
N LEU A 42 0.28 -6.15 1.73
CA LEU A 42 0.56 -4.93 0.98
C LEU A 42 0.81 -3.72 1.89
N MET A 43 0.17 -3.65 3.06
CA MET A 43 0.42 -2.62 4.07
C MET A 43 1.89 -2.54 4.47
N TYR A 44 2.59 -3.69 4.56
CA TYR A 44 4.02 -3.75 4.87
C TYR A 44 4.92 -3.64 3.64
N PHE A 45 4.51 -4.20 2.51
CA PHE A 45 5.34 -4.23 1.30
C PHE A 45 5.41 -2.88 0.56
N LEU A 46 4.27 -2.21 0.37
CA LEU A 46 4.21 -0.93 -0.35
C LEU A 46 5.03 0.22 0.28
N PRO A 47 5.06 0.44 1.61
CA PRO A 47 5.84 1.55 2.16
C PRO A 47 7.35 1.33 1.95
N VAL A 48 7.83 0.08 1.94
CA VAL A 48 9.23 -0.22 1.62
C VAL A 48 9.55 0.21 0.19
N LEU A 49 8.67 -0.09 -0.78
CA LEU A 49 8.83 0.35 -2.16
C LEU A 49 8.80 1.88 -2.29
N ILE A 50 7.84 2.55 -1.64
CA ILE A 50 7.71 4.01 -1.66
C ILE A 50 8.98 4.67 -1.09
N LEU A 51 9.46 4.19 0.06
CA LEU A 51 10.67 4.71 0.71
C LEU A 51 11.92 4.46 -0.14
N SER A 52 12.06 3.26 -0.72
CA SER A 52 13.21 2.95 -1.60
C SER A 52 13.24 3.84 -2.84
N ALA A 53 12.08 4.11 -3.44
CA ALA A 53 11.95 5.01 -4.57
C ALA A 53 12.24 6.47 -4.19
N LEU A 54 11.81 6.89 -2.99
CA LEU A 54 12.09 8.23 -2.48
C LEU A 54 13.58 8.43 -2.22
N LEU A 55 14.24 7.44 -1.60
CA LEU A 55 15.68 7.45 -1.35
C LEU A 55 16.49 7.49 -2.66
N ALA A 56 16.11 6.69 -3.66
CA ALA A 56 16.76 6.73 -4.97
C ALA A 56 16.66 8.11 -5.62
N ARG A 57 15.48 8.75 -5.59
CA ARG A 57 15.29 10.11 -6.11
C ARG A 57 16.10 11.15 -5.35
N PHE A 58 16.22 11.00 -4.03
CA PHE A 58 17.02 11.90 -3.20
C PHE A 58 18.50 11.83 -3.56
N ILE A 59 19.05 10.61 -3.70
CA ILE A 59 20.44 10.39 -4.10
C ILE A 59 20.71 10.92 -5.52
N GLU A 60 19.79 10.71 -6.46
CA GLU A 60 19.92 11.23 -7.84
C GLU A 60 19.80 12.78 -7.93
N SER A 61 19.32 13.44 -6.87
CA SER A 61 19.17 14.89 -6.83
C SER A 61 20.37 15.65 -6.24
N GLU A 62 21.34 14.94 -5.66
CA GLU A 62 22.65 15.45 -5.22
C GLU A 62 23.70 15.35 -6.35
#